data_AF-A0A063Y285-F1
#
_entry.id   AF-A0A063Y285-F1
#
_cell.length_a   1.000
_cell.length_b   1.000
_cell.length_c   1.000
_cell.angle_alpha   90.00
_cell.angle_beta   90.00
_cell.angle_gamma   90.00
#
_symmetry.space_group_name_H-M   'P 1'
#
loop_
_entity.id
_entity.type
_entity.pdbx_description
1 polymer ?
#
loop_
_entity_poly.entity_id
_entity_poly.type
_entity_poly.pdbx_seq_one_letter_code
_entity_poly.pdbx_strand_id
1 'polypeptide(L)' 'MKWGAPYEQGGEFNWQAITEQLESIADAERLMNDLRSLAVQLIGLRQRLEDRGVSEQLLTMPAMGMTRIESRLQRWGLI' A
#
# COMPACT_ATOMS: atom_id res chain seq x y z
N MET A 1 15.94 3.25 -5.03
CA MET A 1 15.22 3.47 -6.30
C MET A 1 13.91 4.14 -5.94
N LYS A 2 13.56 5.26 -6.58
CA LYS A 2 12.28 5.98 -6.40
C LYS A 2 11.65 6.14 -7.78
N TRP A 3 10.33 6.12 -7.87
CA TRP A 3 9.67 6.30 -9.16
C TRP A 3 9.76 7.75 -9.67
N GLY A 4 9.87 8.71 -8.75
CA GLY A 4 9.94 10.14 -9.07
C GLY A 4 8.61 10.69 -9.60
N ALA A 5 8.55 12.00 -9.85
CA ALA A 5 7.34 12.61 -10.43
C ALA A 5 7.16 12.15 -11.90
N PRO A 6 5.91 11.88 -12.35
CA PRO A 6 4.63 12.07 -11.65
C PRO A 6 4.17 10.86 -10.79
N TYR A 7 4.94 9.79 -10.73
CA TYR A 7 4.56 8.49 -10.18
C TYR A 7 4.63 8.40 -8.64
N GLU A 8 5.59 9.07 -8.01
CA GLU A 8 5.81 9.06 -6.56
C GLU A 8 6.19 10.47 -6.08
N GLN A 9 5.45 10.99 -5.10
CA GLN A 9 5.72 12.29 -4.48
C GLN A 9 5.43 12.23 -2.98
N GLY A 10 6.42 12.56 -2.15
CA GLY A 10 6.23 12.61 -0.69
C GLY A 10 5.81 11.28 -0.04
N GLY A 11 6.08 10.13 -0.68
CA GLY A 11 5.63 8.81 -0.23
C GLY A 11 4.21 8.45 -0.66
N GLU A 12 3.56 9.30 -1.47
CA GLU A 12 2.30 9.00 -2.16
C GLU A 12 2.62 8.43 -3.55
N PHE A 13 1.97 7.32 -3.89
CA PHE A 13 2.17 6.60 -5.15
C PHE A 13 0.93 6.73 -6.02
N ASN A 14 1.12 7.10 -7.27
CA ASN A 14 0.10 6.98 -8.30
C ASN A 14 0.23 5.60 -8.95
N TRP A 15 -0.35 4.58 -8.31
CA TRP A 15 -0.26 3.21 -8.79
C TRP A 15 -0.83 3.01 -10.19
N GLN A 16 -1.89 3.75 -10.54
CA GLN A 16 -2.44 3.72 -11.89
C GLN A 16 -1.39 4.12 -12.93
N ALA A 17 -0.75 5.28 -12.76
CA ALA A 17 0.29 5.74 -13.67
C ALA A 17 1.51 4.79 -13.69
N ILE A 18 1.85 4.20 -12.54
CA ILE A 18 2.92 3.20 -12.45
C ILE A 18 2.57 1.95 -13.25
N THR A 19 1.35 1.41 -13.12
CA THR A 19 0.94 0.22 -13.86
C THR A 19 0.85 0.48 -15.36
N GLU A 20 0.34 1.63 -15.78
CA GLU A 20 0.31 2.05 -17.19
C GLU A 20 1.73 2.18 -17.78
N GLN A 21 2.70 2.66 -17.00
CA GLN A 21 4.10 2.73 -17.41
C GLN A 21 4.74 1.33 -17.60
N LEU A 22 4.16 0.29 -17.00
CA LEU A 22 4.62 -1.10 -17.07
C LEU A 22 3.88 -1.93 -18.14
N GLU A 23 2.92 -1.35 -18.87
CA GLU A 23 2.06 -2.04 -19.85
C GLU A 23 2.86 -2.87 -20.88
N SER A 24 4.05 -2.39 -21.26
CA SER A 24 4.92 -3.09 -22.21
C SER A 24 5.45 -4.46 -21.74
N ILE A 25 5.37 -4.75 -20.44
CA ILE A 25 5.87 -5.98 -19.83
C ILE A 25 4.83 -6.71 -18.98
N ALA A 26 3.73 -6.07 -18.61
CA ALA A 26 2.63 -6.67 -17.86
C ALA A 26 1.34 -5.85 -18.03
N ASP A 27 0.20 -6.53 -18.10
CA ASP A 27 -1.13 -5.91 -18.21
C ASP A 27 -1.44 -5.02 -16.99
N ALA A 28 -1.66 -3.72 -17.22
CA ALA A 28 -1.86 -2.75 -16.14
C ALA A 28 -3.13 -3.01 -15.35
N GLU A 29 -4.22 -3.42 -16.02
CA GLU A 29 -5.49 -3.69 -15.33
C GLU A 29 -5.35 -4.87 -14.36
N ARG A 30 -4.69 -5.93 -14.80
CA ARG A 30 -4.36 -7.08 -13.97
C ARG A 30 -3.47 -6.68 -12.79
N LEU A 31 -2.43 -5.88 -13.02
CA LEU A 31 -1.57 -5.38 -11.94
C LEU A 31 -2.37 -4.55 -10.92
N MET A 32 -3.26 -3.66 -11.39
CA MET A 32 -4.13 -2.89 -10.50
C MET A 32 -5.07 -3.77 -9.69
N ASN A 33 -5.63 -4.81 -10.29
CA ASN A 33 -6.50 -5.76 -9.60
C ASN A 33 -5.73 -6.58 -8.55
N ASP A 34 -4.50 -6.99 -8.85
CA ASP A 34 -3.62 -7.67 -7.90
C ASP A 34 -3.25 -6.75 -6.72
N LEU A 35 -2.93 -5.48 -7.00
CA LEU A 35 -2.66 -4.46 -5.97
C LEU A 35 -3.86 -4.24 -5.05
N ARG A 36 -5.07 -4.11 -5.60
CA ARG A 36 -6.31 -3.99 -4.82
C ARG A 36 -6.57 -5.24 -3.98
N SER A 37 -6.36 -6.42 -4.56
CA SER A 37 -6.51 -7.70 -3.85
C SER A 37 -5.56 -7.81 -2.67
N LEU A 38 -4.30 -7.38 -2.83
CA LEU A 38 -3.34 -7.31 -1.75
C LEU A 38 -3.73 -6.26 -0.70
N ALA A 39 -4.18 -5.08 -1.13
CA ALA A 39 -4.62 -4.00 -0.25
C ALA A 39 -5.73 -4.46 0.70
N VAL A 40 -6.72 -5.21 0.19
CA VAL A 40 -7.80 -5.80 1.01
C VAL A 40 -7.24 -6.71 2.10
N GLN A 41 -6.20 -7.49 1.83
CA GLN A 41 -5.57 -8.35 2.84
C GLN A 41 -4.88 -7.55 3.95
N LEU A 42 -4.46 -6.31 3.68
CA LEU A 42 -3.79 -5.44 4.66
C LEU A 42 -4.77 -4.72 5.59
N ILE A 43 -6.05 -4.62 5.23
CA ILE A 43 -7.08 -4.00 6.09
C ILE A 43 -7.14 -4.76 7.42
N GLY A 44 -7.05 -4.03 8.54
CA GLY A 44 -7.10 -4.62 9.88
C GLY A 44 -5.88 -5.44 10.27
N LEU A 45 -4.78 -5.37 9.50
CA LEU A 45 -3.55 -6.09 9.81
C LEU A 45 -3.02 -5.74 11.20
N ARG A 46 -3.10 -4.48 11.61
CA ARG A 46 -2.71 -4.03 12.95
C ARG A 46 -3.41 -4.83 14.03
N GLN A 47 -4.74 -4.86 13.99
CA GLN A 47 -5.57 -5.56 14.98
C GLN A 47 -5.23 -7.04 15.00
N ARG A 48 -5.10 -7.65 13.81
CA ARG A 48 -4.73 -9.06 13.70
C ARG A 48 -3.36 -9.39 14.32
N LEU A 49 -2.40 -8.48 14.26
CA LEU A 49 -1.10 -8.66 14.89
C LEU A 49 -1.18 -8.51 16.41
N GLU A 50 -1.96 -7.53 16.87
CA GLU A 50 -2.25 -7.33 18.30
C GLU A 50 -2.91 -8.56 18.93
N ASP A 51 -3.94 -9.12 18.27
CA ASP A 51 -4.64 -10.33 18.70
C ASP A 51 -3.71 -11.57 18.78
N ARG A 52 -2.57 -11.54 18.07
CA ARG A 52 -1.53 -12.58 18.07
C ARG A 52 -0.42 -12.32 19.10
N GLY A 53 -0.54 -11.28 19.91
CA GLY A 53 0.40 -10.96 20.98
C GLY A 53 1.56 -10.05 20.56
N VAL A 54 1.49 -9.38 19.41
CA VAL A 54 2.47 -8.33 19.09
C VAL A 54 2.23 -7.13 20.00
N SER A 55 3.29 -6.63 20.64
CA SER A 55 3.17 -5.55 21.61
C SER A 55 2.69 -4.24 20.96
N GLU A 56 1.85 -3.50 21.68
CA GLU A 56 1.36 -2.19 21.24
C GLU A 56 2.51 -1.22 20.94
N GLN A 57 3.59 -1.29 21.72
CA GLN A 57 4.79 -0.49 21.50
C GLN A 57 5.35 -0.71 20.08
N LEU A 58 5.46 -1.97 19.62
CA LEU A 58 5.92 -2.26 18.26
C LEU A 58 4.92 -1.79 17.20
N LEU A 59 3.62 -1.97 17.44
CA LEU A 59 2.56 -1.57 16.50
C LEU A 59 2.41 -0.05 16.36
N THR A 60 2.85 0.73 17.35
CA THR A 60 2.75 2.20 17.34
C THR A 60 4.03 2.90 16.92
N MET A 61 5.15 2.18 16.76
CA MET A 61 6.40 2.75 16.24
C MET A 61 6.18 3.42 14.88
N PRO A 62 6.52 4.71 14.70
CA PRO A 62 6.29 5.42 13.44
C PRO A 62 6.93 4.74 12.23
N ALA A 63 8.10 4.12 12.42
CA ALA A 63 8.82 3.40 11.37
C ALA A 63 8.04 2.19 10.80
N MET A 64 7.14 1.58 11.58
CA MET A 64 6.32 0.46 11.12
C MET A 64 5.13 0.93 10.25
N GLY A 65 4.67 2.17 10.44
CA GLY A 65 3.55 2.73 9.67
C GLY A 65 2.21 2.00 9.82
N MET A 66 2.07 1.17 10.85
CA MET A 66 0.94 0.26 11.06
C MET A 66 -0.38 1.00 11.38
N THR A 67 -0.29 2.22 11.91
CA THR A 67 -1.45 3.07 12.25
C THR A 67 -2.06 3.80 11.05
N ARG A 68 -1.42 3.74 9.87
CA ARG A 68 -1.79 4.50 8.68
C ARG A 68 -1.92 3.62 7.44
N ILE A 69 -2.13 2.32 7.59
CA ILE A 69 -2.23 1.40 6.44
C ILE A 69 -3.45 1.76 5.61
N GLU A 70 -4.63 1.72 6.21
CA GLU A 70 -5.91 1.92 5.55
C GLU A 70 -6.01 3.32 4.92
N SER A 71 -5.57 4.35 5.65
CA SER A 71 -5.56 5.72 5.11
C SER A 71 -4.60 5.90 3.94
N ARG A 72 -3.48 5.15 3.88
CA ARG A 72 -2.59 5.14 2.71
C ARG A 72 -3.25 4.43 1.53
N LEU A 73 -3.85 3.27 1.76
CA LEU A 73 -4.53 2.50 0.71
C LEU A 73 -5.66 3.30 0.06
N GLN A 74 -6.44 4.05 0.85
CA GLN A 74 -7.49 4.95 0.35
C GLN A 74 -6.90 6.08 -0.52
N ARG A 75 -5.85 6.77 -0.03
CA ARG A 75 -5.21 7.85 -0.81
C ARG A 75 -4.60 7.35 -2.12
N TRP A 76 -4.15 6.11 -2.14
CA TRP A 76 -3.63 5.43 -3.32
C TRP A 76 -4.70 4.84 -4.25
N GLY A 77 -5.99 4.96 -3.90
CA GLY A 77 -7.11 4.45 -4.70
C GLY A 77 -7.18 2.92 -4.80
N LEU A 78 -6.64 2.22 -3.79
CA LEU A 78 -6.61 0.76 -3.75
C LEU A 78 -7.78 0.12 -2.99
N ILE A 79 -8.49 0.91 -2.16
CA ILE A 79 -9.69 0.52 -1.41
C ILE A 79 -10.69 1.68 -1.37
#